data_AF-L1QG17-F1
#
_entry.id   AF-L1QG17-F1
#
_cell.length_a   1.000
_cell.length_b   1.000
_cell.length_c   1.000
_cell.angle_alpha   90.00
_cell.angle_beta   90.00
_cell.angle_gamma   90.00
#
_symmetry.space_group_name_H-M   'P 1'
#
loop_
_entity.id
_entity.type
_entity.pdbx_description
1 polymer ?
#
loop_
_entity_poly.entity_id
_entity_poly.type
_entity_poly.pdbx_seq_one_letter_code
_entity_poly.pdbx_strand_id
1 'polypeptide(L)'
;EILSRSKPINYNPIFEKSQVISITDFNKNRELLGEEPLKLDQDKVYIASNFDNLLPTIERFFEENDQITIGDKAYKIGKKEVLQDSLATSPSSNNIFSLIMPDNFCEGLTPTGEYININYVGDKREEKQNEYNILLNKYVSMGTDYFKNEIKLSGMTKEMAYYESIGMSTIILFIAIYIGIVFLLSSAAVLALQQLSQCNESIERYEALKKIGASRSQINKSILIEVLTFFMLPLSLAIIHSIVGVNIIEQYLKTFGNYDILFSALITTLIFVVIYGGYFYATYIAYKTVIDN
;
A
#
# COMPACT_ATOMS: atom_id res chain seq x y z
N GLU A 1 -33.02 2.93 38.34
CA GLU A 1 -33.48 2.18 37.15
C GLU A 1 -32.87 2.82 35.91
N ILE A 2 -31.73 2.28 35.43
CA ILE A 2 -31.11 2.74 34.19
C ILE A 2 -31.49 1.72 33.13
N LEU A 3 -32.52 2.07 32.36
CA LEU A 3 -32.92 1.36 31.14
C LEU A 3 -31.74 1.42 30.16
N SER A 4 -30.97 0.33 30.09
CA SER A 4 -30.04 0.08 29.00
C SER A 4 -30.86 -0.05 27.71
N ARG A 5 -30.96 1.05 26.97
CA ARG A 5 -31.43 1.08 25.59
C ARG A 5 -30.27 0.62 24.71
N SER A 6 -30.01 -0.69 24.65
CA SER A 6 -29.17 -1.24 23.60
C SER A 6 -29.98 -1.27 22.30
N LYS A 7 -29.93 -0.17 21.53
CA LYS A 7 -30.19 -0.27 20.10
C LYS A 7 -29.12 -1.21 19.52
N PRO A 8 -29.47 -2.24 18.74
CA PRO A 8 -28.47 -2.93 17.92
C PRO A 8 -27.82 -1.88 17.02
N ILE A 9 -26.56 -1.58 17.28
CA ILE A 9 -25.77 -0.62 16.50
C ILE A 9 -25.47 -1.30 15.17
N ASN A 10 -26.00 -0.72 14.09
CA ASN A 10 -25.65 -0.92 12.69
C ASN A 10 -24.91 -2.22 12.37
N TYR A 11 -25.71 -3.23 11.99
CA TYR A 11 -25.28 -4.34 11.16
C TYR A 11 -24.50 -3.80 9.96
N ASN A 12 -23.29 -4.31 9.73
CA ASN A 12 -22.46 -3.92 8.60
C ASN A 12 -23.21 -4.30 7.29
N PRO A 13 -23.69 -3.34 6.47
CA PRO A 13 -24.51 -3.63 5.29
C PRO A 13 -23.71 -4.25 4.13
N ILE A 14 -22.41 -4.51 4.32
CA ILE A 14 -21.54 -5.14 3.31
C ILE A 14 -21.99 -6.58 2.99
N PHE A 15 -22.78 -7.24 3.85
CA PHE A 15 -23.20 -8.64 3.66
C PHE A 15 -24.72 -8.87 3.73
N GLU A 16 -25.54 -8.07 3.05
CA GLU A 16 -26.94 -8.49 2.77
C GLU A 16 -26.98 -9.81 1.97
N LYS A 17 -25.91 -10.11 1.23
CA LYS A 17 -25.68 -11.38 0.54
C LYS A 17 -24.22 -11.79 0.74
N SER A 18 -24.00 -13.05 1.11
CA SER A 18 -22.66 -13.65 1.21
C SER A 18 -22.44 -14.61 0.04
N GLN A 19 -21.19 -14.73 -0.41
CA GLN A 19 -20.82 -15.80 -1.32
C GLN A 19 -20.89 -17.13 -0.56
N VAL A 20 -21.49 -18.13 -1.21
CA VAL A 20 -21.57 -19.51 -0.71
C VAL A 20 -20.92 -20.40 -1.77
N ILE A 21 -20.10 -21.35 -1.30
CA ILE A 21 -19.38 -22.28 -2.16
C ILE A 21 -19.63 -23.68 -1.61
N SER A 22 -19.96 -24.62 -2.50
CA SER A 22 -20.08 -26.02 -2.12
C SER A 22 -18.71 -26.57 -1.70
N ILE A 23 -18.68 -27.50 -0.74
CA ILE A 23 -17.45 -28.18 -0.36
C ILE A 23 -16.81 -28.91 -1.55
N THR A 24 -17.62 -29.45 -2.46
CA THR A 24 -17.13 -30.12 -3.68
C THR A 24 -16.38 -29.14 -4.59
N ASP A 25 -16.97 -27.98 -4.90
CA ASP A 25 -16.32 -27.01 -5.80
C ASP A 25 -15.13 -26.34 -5.14
N PHE A 26 -15.18 -26.10 -3.83
CA PHE A 26 -14.03 -25.61 -3.08
C PHE A 26 -12.86 -26.60 -3.13
N ASN A 27 -13.12 -27.91 -2.98
CA ASN A 27 -12.09 -28.93 -3.07
C ASN A 27 -11.50 -29.09 -4.48
N LYS A 28 -12.29 -28.91 -5.54
CA LYS A 28 -11.74 -28.86 -6.92
C LYS A 28 -10.73 -27.73 -7.07
N ASN A 29 -10.99 -26.57 -6.46
CA ASN A 29 -10.05 -25.46 -6.45
C ASN A 29 -8.79 -25.78 -5.63
N ARG A 30 -8.94 -26.40 -4.45
CA ARG A 30 -7.80 -26.83 -3.61
C ARG A 30 -6.89 -27.82 -4.34
N GLU A 31 -7.45 -28.78 -5.06
CA GLU A 31 -6.67 -29.72 -5.88
C GLU A 31 -5.81 -28.98 -6.92
N LEU A 32 -6.35 -27.95 -7.57
CA LEU A 32 -5.59 -27.11 -8.51
C LEU A 32 -4.49 -26.29 -7.83
N LEU A 33 -4.65 -25.96 -6.55
CA LEU A 33 -3.63 -25.30 -5.74
C LEU A 33 -2.59 -26.27 -5.17
N GLY A 34 -2.78 -27.59 -5.32
CA GLY A 34 -1.94 -28.62 -4.70
C GLY A 34 -2.22 -28.81 -3.20
N GLU A 35 -3.39 -28.36 -2.75
CA GLU A 35 -3.84 -28.38 -1.37
C GLU A 35 -4.70 -29.61 -1.07
N GLU A 36 -4.62 -30.12 0.16
CA GLU A 36 -5.40 -31.29 0.59
C GLU A 36 -6.91 -30.98 0.62
N PRO A 37 -7.78 -31.90 0.17
CA PRO A 37 -9.22 -31.69 0.19
C PRO A 37 -9.76 -31.71 1.63
N LEU A 38 -10.75 -30.87 1.88
CA LEU A 38 -11.43 -30.76 3.16
C LEU A 38 -12.66 -31.67 3.22
N LYS A 39 -12.95 -32.21 4.40
CA LYS A 39 -14.22 -32.88 4.70
C LYS A 39 -15.10 -31.94 5.52
N LEU A 40 -16.39 -31.88 5.18
CA LEU A 40 -17.36 -31.04 5.86
C LEU A 40 -18.63 -31.86 6.15
N ASP A 41 -19.04 -31.88 7.42
CA ASP A 41 -20.28 -32.55 7.84
C ASP A 41 -21.51 -31.69 7.50
N GLN A 42 -22.69 -32.32 7.42
CA GLN A 42 -23.95 -31.71 6.98
C GLN A 42 -24.49 -30.59 7.90
N ASP A 43 -24.02 -30.53 9.14
CA ASP A 43 -24.38 -29.53 10.15
C ASP A 43 -23.26 -28.51 10.41
N LYS A 44 -22.21 -28.52 9.58
CA LYS A 44 -21.04 -27.64 9.74
C LYS A 44 -20.88 -26.65 8.59
N VAL A 45 -20.12 -25.59 8.88
CA VAL A 45 -19.70 -24.55 7.93
C VAL A 45 -18.22 -24.23 8.15
N TYR A 46 -17.48 -23.94 7.07
CA TYR A 46 -16.20 -23.24 7.15
C TYR A 46 -16.32 -21.82 6.63
N ILE A 47 -15.48 -20.92 7.15
CA ILE A 47 -15.39 -19.55 6.67
C ILE A 47 -14.10 -19.40 5.89
N ALA A 48 -14.19 -18.83 4.69
CA ALA A 48 -13.05 -18.53 3.85
C ALA A 48 -12.95 -17.02 3.59
N SER A 49 -11.75 -16.46 3.69
CA SER A 49 -11.43 -15.08 3.35
C SER A 49 -9.94 -14.95 3.12
N ASN A 50 -9.54 -14.31 2.02
CA ASN A 50 -8.16 -13.92 1.73
C ASN A 50 -7.96 -12.41 1.84
N PHE A 51 -8.86 -11.71 2.54
CA PHE A 51 -8.81 -10.28 2.71
C PHE A 51 -8.29 -9.94 4.11
N ASP A 52 -7.02 -9.52 4.18
CA ASP A 52 -6.27 -9.29 5.42
C ASP A 52 -7.02 -8.43 6.44
N ASN A 53 -7.70 -7.38 5.98
CA ASN A 53 -8.44 -6.46 6.86
C ASN A 53 -9.63 -7.11 7.56
N LEU A 54 -10.18 -8.22 7.03
CA LEU A 54 -11.31 -8.91 7.63
C LEU A 54 -10.87 -10.05 8.56
N LEU A 55 -9.65 -10.58 8.40
CA LEU A 55 -9.15 -11.71 9.19
C LEU A 55 -9.31 -11.49 10.72
N PRO A 56 -8.88 -10.35 11.31
CA PRO A 56 -9.02 -10.15 12.76
C PRO A 56 -10.47 -10.11 13.23
N THR A 57 -11.40 -9.70 12.36
CA THR A 57 -12.83 -9.67 12.68
C THR A 57 -13.41 -11.09 12.68
N ILE A 58 -12.99 -11.95 11.74
CA ILE A 58 -13.43 -13.36 11.69
C ILE A 58 -12.81 -14.14 12.85
N GLU A 59 -11.54 -13.88 13.18
CA GLU A 59 -10.86 -14.51 14.31
C GLU A 59 -11.56 -14.19 15.63
N ARG A 60 -11.89 -12.91 15.88
CA ARG A 60 -12.70 -12.53 17.05
C ARG A 60 -14.08 -13.19 17.03
N PHE A 61 -14.70 -13.31 15.85
CA PHE A 61 -15.97 -14.01 15.72
C PHE A 61 -15.87 -15.48 16.16
N PHE A 62 -14.76 -16.17 15.85
CA PHE A 62 -14.50 -17.54 16.31
C PHE A 62 -14.29 -17.66 17.82
N GLU A 63 -13.80 -16.62 18.50
CA GLU A 63 -13.66 -16.61 19.96
C GLU A 63 -15.01 -16.50 20.66
N GLU A 64 -15.93 -15.72 20.11
CA GLU A 64 -17.22 -15.41 20.71
C GLU A 64 -18.33 -16.39 20.29
N ASN A 65 -18.15 -17.12 19.17
CA ASN A 65 -19.19 -17.94 18.56
C ASN A 65 -18.67 -19.31 18.13
N ASP A 66 -19.50 -20.33 18.31
CA ASP A 66 -19.25 -21.71 17.85
C ASP A 66 -20.13 -22.13 16.66
N GLN A 67 -21.07 -21.27 16.27
CA GLN A 67 -22.05 -21.56 15.22
C GLN A 67 -22.47 -20.28 14.49
N ILE A 68 -22.96 -20.45 13.27
CA ILE A 68 -23.58 -19.40 12.46
C ILE A 68 -25.01 -19.85 12.16
N THR A 69 -25.97 -18.93 12.29
CA THR A 69 -27.35 -19.16 11.87
C THR A 69 -27.56 -18.62 10.46
N ILE A 70 -27.99 -19.48 9.54
CA ILE A 70 -28.30 -19.13 8.15
C ILE A 70 -29.76 -19.47 7.90
N GLY A 71 -30.59 -18.45 7.68
CA GLY A 71 -32.05 -18.60 7.71
C GLY A 71 -32.50 -19.10 9.09
N ASP A 72 -33.24 -20.20 9.13
CA ASP A 72 -33.75 -20.80 10.38
C ASP A 72 -32.86 -21.92 10.94
N LYS A 73 -31.73 -22.24 10.29
CA LYS A 73 -30.86 -23.37 10.68
C LYS A 73 -29.53 -22.88 11.23
N ALA A 74 -29.12 -23.45 12.36
CA ALA A 74 -27.79 -23.26 12.93
C ALA A 74 -26.79 -24.27 12.37
N TYR A 75 -25.61 -23.78 11.98
CA TYR A 75 -24.47 -24.55 11.48
C TYR A 75 -23.29 -24.34 12.41
N LYS A 76 -22.68 -25.42 12.89
CA LYS A 76 -21.47 -25.36 13.72
C LYS A 76 -20.27 -24.93 12.89
N ILE A 77 -19.40 -24.10 13.45
CA ILE A 77 -18.15 -23.74 12.81
C ILE A 77 -17.24 -24.98 12.86
N GLY A 78 -16.97 -25.57 11.71
CA GLY A 78 -16.24 -26.84 11.65
C GLY A 78 -14.76 -26.70 12.00
N LYS A 79 -14.16 -25.54 11.68
CA LYS A 79 -12.75 -25.21 11.92
C LYS A 79 -12.68 -23.73 12.31
N LYS A 80 -12.10 -23.44 13.48
CA LYS A 80 -11.85 -22.07 13.97
C LYS A 80 -10.56 -21.48 13.39
N GLU A 81 -10.42 -21.60 12.07
CA GLU A 81 -9.31 -21.06 11.30
C GLU A 81 -9.89 -20.58 9.97
N VAL A 82 -9.54 -19.38 9.56
CA VAL A 82 -10.03 -18.79 8.31
C VAL A 82 -9.31 -19.46 7.14
N LEU A 83 -10.06 -20.02 6.20
CA LEU A 83 -9.49 -20.59 4.97
C LEU A 83 -9.12 -19.43 4.03
N GLN A 84 -7.83 -19.23 3.77
CA GLN A 84 -7.35 -18.09 2.97
C GLN A 84 -7.16 -18.39 1.49
N ASP A 85 -7.73 -19.50 1.02
CA ASP A 85 -7.67 -19.93 -0.37
C ASP A 85 -8.19 -18.85 -1.33
N SER A 86 -7.41 -18.59 -2.39
CA SER A 86 -7.88 -17.81 -3.52
C SER A 86 -8.81 -18.63 -4.41
N LEU A 87 -9.92 -18.04 -4.84
CA LEU A 87 -10.91 -18.74 -5.68
C LEU A 87 -10.56 -18.74 -7.16
N ALA A 88 -9.73 -17.79 -7.59
CA ALA A 88 -9.28 -17.63 -8.97
C ALA A 88 -8.02 -16.76 -9.02
N THR A 89 -7.40 -16.65 -10.21
CA THR A 89 -6.33 -15.68 -10.42
C THR A 89 -6.89 -14.25 -10.41
N SER A 90 -6.31 -13.37 -9.59
CA SER A 90 -6.76 -11.99 -9.41
C SER A 90 -5.59 -11.07 -9.05
N PRO A 91 -5.60 -9.79 -9.45
CA PRO A 91 -4.56 -8.82 -9.09
C PRO A 91 -4.54 -8.44 -7.59
N SER A 92 -5.60 -8.77 -6.85
CA SER A 92 -5.75 -8.53 -5.41
C SER A 92 -6.64 -9.60 -4.76
N SER A 93 -6.78 -9.58 -3.44
CA SER A 93 -7.70 -10.45 -2.68
C SER A 93 -9.09 -10.47 -3.32
N ASN A 94 -9.55 -11.66 -3.72
CA ASN A 94 -10.79 -11.89 -4.46
C ASN A 94 -11.83 -12.71 -3.68
N ASN A 95 -11.50 -13.12 -2.46
CA ASN A 95 -12.40 -13.81 -1.55
C ASN A 95 -12.52 -12.98 -0.27
N ILE A 96 -13.40 -11.97 -0.31
CA ILE A 96 -13.60 -11.08 0.84
C ILE A 96 -14.20 -11.87 2.00
N PHE A 97 -15.27 -12.62 1.76
CA PHE A 97 -15.92 -13.49 2.75
C PHE A 97 -16.80 -14.50 2.04
N SER A 98 -16.52 -15.78 2.24
CA SER A 98 -17.28 -16.90 1.69
C SER A 98 -17.61 -17.93 2.76
N LEU A 99 -18.79 -18.52 2.66
CA LEU A 99 -19.20 -19.67 3.46
C LEU A 99 -19.03 -20.94 2.64
N ILE A 100 -18.23 -21.89 3.16
CA ILE A 100 -18.07 -23.21 2.56
C ILE A 100 -19.11 -24.13 3.20
N MET A 101 -20.05 -24.59 2.38
CA MET A 101 -21.26 -25.28 2.82
C MET A 101 -21.33 -26.70 2.23
N PRO A 102 -22.06 -27.62 2.88
CA PRO A 102 -22.33 -28.94 2.30
C PRO A 102 -23.14 -28.82 0.99
N ASP A 103 -22.92 -29.74 0.04
CA ASP A 103 -23.50 -29.63 -1.31
C ASP A 103 -25.03 -29.55 -1.31
N ASN A 104 -25.70 -30.25 -0.40
CA ASN A 104 -27.16 -30.24 -0.27
C ASN A 104 -27.75 -28.86 0.07
N PHE A 105 -26.98 -28.00 0.74
CA PHE A 105 -27.38 -26.61 1.01
C PHE A 105 -27.36 -25.80 -0.29
N CYS A 106 -26.41 -26.12 -1.19
CA CYS A 106 -26.20 -25.40 -2.43
C CYS A 106 -27.13 -25.85 -3.57
N GLU A 107 -27.69 -27.06 -3.54
CA GLU A 107 -28.56 -27.62 -4.60
C GLU A 107 -29.76 -26.73 -4.98
N GLY A 108 -30.27 -25.91 -4.04
CA GLY A 108 -31.38 -24.99 -4.26
C GLY A 108 -30.98 -23.55 -4.64
N LEU A 109 -29.68 -23.26 -4.72
CA LEU A 109 -29.18 -21.92 -4.99
C LEU A 109 -28.97 -21.69 -6.48
N THR A 110 -29.24 -20.46 -6.95
CA THR A 110 -28.91 -20.06 -8.32
C THR A 110 -27.45 -19.58 -8.38
N PRO A 111 -26.60 -20.15 -9.24
CA PRO A 111 -25.22 -19.67 -9.41
C PRO A 111 -25.20 -18.20 -9.86
N THR A 112 -24.43 -17.38 -9.16
CA THR A 112 -24.22 -15.96 -9.53
C THR A 112 -22.99 -15.75 -10.39
N GLY A 113 -22.14 -16.77 -10.51
CA GLY A 113 -20.92 -16.76 -11.32
C GLY A 113 -20.29 -18.15 -11.34
N GLU A 114 -19.51 -18.39 -12.39
CA GLU A 114 -18.77 -19.64 -12.59
C GLU A 114 -17.29 -19.30 -12.81
N TYR A 115 -16.40 -20.08 -12.21
CA TYR A 115 -14.96 -19.94 -12.38
C TYR A 115 -14.42 -21.16 -13.11
N ILE A 116 -13.61 -20.91 -14.14
CA ILE A 116 -12.83 -21.93 -14.82
C ILE A 116 -11.35 -21.63 -14.54
N ASN A 117 -10.76 -22.38 -13.63
CA ASN A 117 -9.34 -22.26 -13.28
C ASN A 117 -8.52 -23.24 -14.14
N ILE A 118 -7.48 -22.74 -14.79
CA ILE A 118 -6.66 -23.51 -15.74
C ILE A 118 -5.20 -23.39 -15.31
N ASN A 119 -4.56 -24.55 -15.09
CA ASN A 119 -3.11 -24.64 -14.86
C ASN A 119 -2.40 -25.13 -16.13
N TYR A 120 -1.37 -24.40 -16.57
CA TYR A 120 -0.50 -24.85 -17.65
C TYR A 120 0.54 -25.85 -17.10
N VAL A 121 0.54 -27.08 -17.61
CA VAL A 121 1.45 -28.17 -17.18
C VAL A 121 2.43 -28.52 -18.31
N GLY A 122 3.60 -29.08 -17.96
CA GLY A 122 4.65 -29.48 -18.92
C GLY A 122 5.67 -28.40 -19.25
N ASP A 123 6.44 -28.58 -20.32
CA ASP A 123 7.57 -27.70 -20.70
C ASP A 123 7.15 -26.47 -21.53
N LYS A 124 5.92 -26.44 -22.05
CA LYS A 124 5.40 -25.37 -22.93
C LYS A 124 4.55 -24.32 -22.22
N ARG A 125 4.79 -24.07 -20.93
CA ARG A 125 3.93 -23.19 -20.11
C ARG A 125 3.91 -21.76 -20.62
N GLU A 126 5.06 -21.21 -20.99
CA GLU A 126 5.17 -19.84 -21.49
C GLU A 126 4.46 -19.65 -22.84
N GLU A 127 4.60 -20.61 -23.75
CA GLU A 127 3.89 -20.61 -25.04
C GLU A 127 2.37 -20.61 -24.83
N LYS A 128 1.87 -21.47 -23.93
CA LYS A 128 0.44 -21.53 -23.59
C LYS A 128 -0.04 -20.27 -22.88
N GLN A 129 0.74 -19.72 -21.96
CA GLN A 129 0.39 -18.46 -21.31
C GLN A 129 0.22 -17.34 -22.33
N ASN A 130 1.12 -17.22 -23.29
CA ASN A 130 1.02 -16.23 -24.37
C ASN A 130 -0.21 -16.45 -25.26
N GLU A 131 -0.51 -17.70 -25.62
CA GLU A 131 -1.72 -18.05 -26.37
C GLU A 131 -2.99 -17.59 -25.64
N TYR A 132 -3.10 -17.89 -24.34
CA TYR A 132 -4.25 -17.47 -23.52
C TYR A 132 -4.28 -15.96 -23.29
N ASN A 133 -3.13 -15.29 -23.14
CA ASN A 133 -3.07 -13.83 -23.04
C ASN A 133 -3.67 -13.18 -24.29
N ILE A 134 -3.30 -13.66 -25.48
CA ILE A 134 -3.83 -13.17 -26.76
C ILE A 134 -5.33 -13.45 -26.88
N LEU A 135 -5.76 -14.67 -26.52
CA LEU A 135 -7.16 -15.07 -26.51
C LEU A 135 -8.00 -14.17 -25.59
N LEU A 136 -7.57 -13.99 -24.35
CA LEU A 136 -8.29 -13.19 -23.37
C LEU A 136 -8.31 -11.72 -23.76
N ASN A 137 -7.20 -11.14 -24.24
CA ASN A 137 -7.19 -9.75 -24.72
C ASN A 137 -8.20 -9.51 -25.86
N LYS A 138 -8.44 -10.50 -26.72
CA LYS A 138 -9.45 -10.41 -27.78
C LYS A 138 -10.88 -10.30 -27.24
N TYR A 139 -11.18 -10.93 -26.10
CA TYR A 139 -12.54 -10.98 -25.52
C TYR A 139 -12.76 -10.04 -24.33
N VAL A 140 -11.68 -9.63 -23.65
CA VAL A 140 -11.70 -8.84 -22.40
C VAL A 140 -11.42 -7.35 -22.66
N SER A 141 -10.89 -6.97 -23.84
CA SER A 141 -10.53 -5.57 -24.12
C SER A 141 -11.74 -4.62 -24.05
N MET A 142 -11.54 -3.53 -23.31
CA MET A 142 -12.46 -2.41 -23.14
C MET A 142 -12.75 -1.75 -24.50
N GLY A 143 -13.79 -2.24 -25.18
CA GLY A 143 -14.18 -1.78 -26.51
C GLY A 143 -15.59 -2.25 -26.83
N THR A 144 -16.58 -1.50 -26.33
CA THR A 144 -17.80 -1.11 -27.04
C THR A 144 -18.27 -2.05 -28.17
N ASP A 145 -19.16 -3.00 -27.84
CA ASP A 145 -20.29 -3.51 -28.65
C ASP A 145 -20.74 -4.94 -28.32
N TYR A 146 -20.14 -5.58 -27.31
CA TYR A 146 -20.51 -6.95 -26.91
C TYR A 146 -21.72 -7.07 -25.97
N PHE A 147 -22.40 -5.98 -25.65
CA PHE A 147 -23.63 -5.98 -24.84
C PHE A 147 -24.85 -6.63 -25.52
N LYS A 148 -24.68 -7.28 -26.67
CA LYS A 148 -25.76 -7.98 -27.38
C LYS A 148 -25.96 -9.45 -26.98
N ASN A 149 -25.01 -10.07 -26.25
CA ASN A 149 -25.14 -11.45 -25.79
C ASN A 149 -25.11 -11.54 -24.26
N GLU A 150 -25.96 -12.42 -23.70
CA GLU A 150 -26.29 -12.54 -22.28
C GLU A 150 -25.16 -13.07 -21.37
N ILE A 151 -24.03 -13.52 -21.95
CA ILE A 151 -22.90 -14.11 -21.20
C ILE A 151 -21.74 -13.11 -21.16
N LYS A 152 -21.43 -12.62 -19.95
CA LYS A 152 -20.25 -11.78 -19.68
C LYS A 152 -19.07 -12.69 -19.35
N LEU A 153 -18.15 -12.84 -20.30
CA LEU A 153 -16.89 -13.53 -20.05
C LEU A 153 -15.85 -12.52 -19.55
N SER A 154 -15.20 -12.84 -18.44
CA SER A 154 -13.99 -12.17 -17.96
C SER A 154 -12.93 -13.24 -17.73
N GLY A 155 -11.67 -12.90 -17.99
CA GLY A 155 -10.56 -13.82 -17.76
C GLY A 155 -9.30 -13.08 -17.43
N MET A 156 -8.44 -13.74 -16.67
CA MET A 156 -7.21 -13.18 -16.12
C MET A 156 -6.13 -14.25 -16.13
N THR A 157 -4.97 -13.96 -16.71
CA THR A 157 -3.78 -14.80 -16.53
C THR A 157 -2.96 -14.32 -15.34
N LYS A 158 -2.06 -15.18 -14.85
CA LYS A 158 -1.14 -14.82 -13.75
C LYS A 158 -0.31 -13.58 -14.07
N GLU A 159 0.12 -13.45 -15.33
CA GLU A 159 0.91 -12.31 -15.79
C GLU A 159 0.09 -11.02 -15.86
N MET A 160 -1.14 -11.07 -16.39
CA MET A 160 -2.06 -9.93 -16.37
C MET A 160 -2.32 -9.47 -14.93
N ALA A 161 -2.66 -10.39 -14.03
CA ALA A 161 -2.88 -10.09 -12.61
C ALA A 161 -1.65 -9.47 -11.96
N TYR A 162 -0.45 -9.97 -12.28
CA TYR A 162 0.80 -9.40 -11.77
C TYR A 162 1.00 -7.96 -12.25
N TYR A 163 0.88 -7.69 -13.55
CA TYR A 163 1.04 -6.34 -14.09
C TYR A 163 -0.03 -5.38 -13.60
N GLU A 164 -1.27 -5.82 -13.43
CA GLU A 164 -2.34 -5.01 -12.83
C GLU A 164 -2.07 -4.71 -11.35
N SER A 165 -1.57 -5.70 -10.59
CA SER A 165 -1.21 -5.55 -9.18
C SER A 165 -0.11 -4.51 -8.96
N ILE A 166 0.94 -4.51 -9.81
CA ILE A 166 2.06 -3.58 -9.68
C ILE A 166 1.89 -2.28 -10.47
N GLY A 167 0.99 -2.25 -11.45
CA GLY A 167 0.94 -1.19 -12.47
C GLY A 167 0.66 0.19 -11.89
N MET A 168 -0.39 0.31 -11.07
CA MET A 168 -0.74 1.59 -10.44
C MET A 168 0.35 2.08 -9.50
N SER A 169 0.87 1.20 -8.65
CA SER A 169 1.96 1.52 -7.72
C SER A 169 3.23 1.95 -8.45
N THR A 170 3.53 1.33 -9.60
CA THR A 170 4.69 1.69 -10.44
C THR A 170 4.55 3.09 -11.02
N ILE A 171 3.36 3.44 -11.52
CA ILE A 171 3.09 4.78 -12.07
C ILE A 171 3.18 5.85 -10.99
N ILE A 172 2.54 5.61 -9.83
CA ILE A 172 2.60 6.52 -8.69
C ILE A 172 4.05 6.71 -8.23
N LEU A 173 4.80 5.61 -8.09
CA LEU A 173 6.21 5.65 -7.67
C LEU A 173 7.06 6.44 -8.66
N PHE A 174 6.89 6.21 -9.96
CA PHE A 174 7.62 6.94 -11.00
C PHE A 174 7.35 8.44 -10.93
N ILE A 175 6.07 8.84 -10.83
CA ILE A 175 5.67 10.25 -10.71
C ILE A 175 6.23 10.86 -9.42
N ALA A 176 6.11 10.16 -8.29
CA ALA A 176 6.59 10.64 -7.00
C ALA A 176 8.11 10.85 -7.00
N ILE A 177 8.89 9.91 -7.53
CA ILE A 177 10.35 10.04 -7.66
C ILE A 177 10.70 11.19 -8.60
N TYR A 178 10.05 11.28 -9.76
CA TYR A 178 10.32 12.32 -10.74
C TYR A 178 10.05 13.72 -10.17
N ILE A 179 8.87 13.95 -9.59
CA ILE A 179 8.52 15.21 -8.93
C ILE A 179 9.47 15.50 -7.77
N GLY A 180 9.80 14.47 -6.98
CA GLY A 180 10.75 14.59 -5.86
C GLY A 180 12.13 15.07 -6.33
N ILE A 181 12.69 14.49 -7.38
CA ILE A 181 14.00 14.89 -7.94
C ILE A 181 13.93 16.31 -8.50
N VAL A 182 12.90 16.65 -9.28
CA VAL A 182 12.72 18.00 -9.84
C VAL A 182 12.65 19.02 -8.70
N PHE A 183 11.85 18.76 -7.68
CA PHE A 183 11.71 19.65 -6.53
C PHE A 183 13.02 19.77 -5.72
N LEU A 184 13.76 18.67 -5.53
CA LEU A 184 15.07 18.69 -4.88
C LEU A 184 16.09 19.52 -5.65
N LEU A 185 16.17 19.34 -6.97
CA LEU A 185 17.08 20.11 -7.84
C LEU A 185 16.71 21.60 -7.85
N SER A 186 15.42 21.92 -7.99
CA SER A 186 14.93 23.30 -7.93
C SER A 186 15.23 23.94 -6.57
N SER A 187 15.00 23.23 -5.47
CA SER A 187 15.29 23.71 -4.12
C SER A 187 16.79 23.92 -3.90
N ALA A 188 17.63 22.99 -4.36
CA ALA A 188 19.09 23.12 -4.28
C ALA A 188 19.59 24.32 -5.10
N ALA A 189 19.06 24.55 -6.30
CA ALA A 189 19.39 25.70 -7.12
C ALA A 189 18.98 27.02 -6.46
N VAL A 190 17.76 27.09 -5.91
CA VAL A 190 17.26 28.28 -5.20
C VAL A 190 18.10 28.55 -3.95
N LEU A 191 18.43 27.52 -3.17
CA LEU A 191 19.30 27.64 -1.99
C LEU A 191 20.70 28.14 -2.38
N ALA A 192 21.29 27.60 -3.45
CA ALA A 192 22.61 28.04 -3.92
C ALA A 192 22.61 29.51 -4.38
N LEU A 193 21.56 29.93 -5.09
CA LEU A 193 21.40 31.34 -5.50
C LEU A 193 21.22 32.27 -4.30
N GLN A 194 20.41 31.87 -3.31
CA GLN A 194 20.24 32.62 -2.07
C GLN A 194 21.56 32.78 -1.32
N GLN A 195 22.35 31.71 -1.21
CA GLN A 195 23.65 31.74 -0.53
C GLN A 195 24.67 32.62 -1.25
N LEU A 196 24.72 32.58 -2.59
CA LEU A 196 25.59 33.46 -3.36
C LEU A 196 25.21 34.92 -3.18
N SER A 197 23.91 35.23 -3.24
CA SER A 197 23.39 36.59 -3.03
C SER A 197 23.70 37.11 -1.63
N GLN A 198 23.50 36.28 -0.60
CA GLN A 198 23.79 36.62 0.79
C GLN A 198 25.29 36.81 1.04
N CYS A 199 26.13 35.96 0.46
CA CYS A 199 27.58 36.08 0.57
C CYS A 199 28.04 37.43 0.01
N ASN A 200 27.55 37.79 -1.17
CA ASN A 200 27.89 39.05 -1.83
C ASN A 200 27.46 40.27 -1.01
N GLU A 201 26.25 40.27 -0.44
CA GLU A 201 25.76 41.37 0.41
C GLU A 201 26.51 41.45 1.75
N SER A 202 26.86 40.30 2.34
CA SER A 202 27.51 40.24 3.64
C SER A 202 29.00 40.61 3.57
N ILE A 203 29.69 40.46 2.43
CA ILE A 203 31.07 40.95 2.24
C ILE A 203 31.17 42.46 2.55
N GLU A 204 30.30 43.28 1.94
CA GLU A 204 30.32 44.73 2.15
C GLU A 204 30.11 45.12 3.63
N ARG A 205 29.19 44.42 4.31
CA ARG A 205 28.95 44.62 5.75
C ARG A 205 30.15 44.23 6.60
N TYR A 206 30.75 43.08 6.34
CA TYR A 206 31.90 42.61 7.12
C TYR A 206 33.15 43.46 6.89
N GLU A 207 33.34 44.00 5.68
CA GLU A 207 34.38 45.01 5.41
C GLU A 207 34.16 46.30 6.22
N ALA A 208 32.92 46.80 6.30
CA ALA A 208 32.60 47.97 7.11
C ALA A 208 32.86 47.72 8.61
N LEU A 209 32.48 46.54 9.13
CA LEU A 209 32.76 46.12 10.51
C LEU A 209 34.26 46.05 10.80
N LYS A 210 35.05 45.57 9.83
CA LYS A 210 36.52 45.54 9.93
C LYS A 210 37.11 46.95 9.99
N LYS A 211 36.58 47.90 9.21
CA LYS A 211 37.01 49.32 9.21
C LYS A 211 36.73 50.05 10.53
N ILE A 212 35.69 49.65 11.27
CA ILE A 212 35.37 50.23 12.59
C ILE A 212 36.01 49.47 13.78
N GLY A 213 36.87 48.46 13.51
CA GLY A 213 37.71 47.82 14.52
C GLY A 213 37.23 46.46 15.04
N ALA A 214 36.26 45.81 14.39
CA ALA A 214 35.85 44.46 14.77
C ALA A 214 37.00 43.44 14.58
N SER A 215 37.22 42.57 15.57
CA SER A 215 38.23 41.51 15.46
C SER A 215 37.80 40.40 14.51
N ARG A 216 38.76 39.71 13.86
CA ARG A 216 38.47 38.54 12.99
C ARG A 216 37.65 37.46 13.70
N SER A 217 37.86 37.26 15.00
CA SER A 217 37.10 36.28 15.79
C SER A 217 35.62 36.65 15.91
N GLN A 218 35.31 37.94 16.10
CA GLN A 218 33.93 38.44 16.15
C GLN A 218 33.23 38.31 14.79
N ILE A 219 33.93 38.63 13.71
CA ILE A 219 33.43 38.48 12.34
C ILE A 219 33.13 37.00 12.03
N ASN A 220 34.06 36.09 12.29
CA ASN A 220 33.87 34.65 12.04
C ASN A 220 32.73 34.04 12.86
N LYS A 221 32.56 34.50 14.11
CA LYS A 221 31.44 34.06 14.94
C LYS A 221 30.10 34.56 14.40
N SER A 222 30.05 35.80 13.90
CA SER A 222 28.85 36.36 13.26
C SER A 222 28.46 35.57 12.01
N ILE A 223 29.44 35.30 11.12
CA ILE A 223 29.24 34.50 9.91
C ILE A 223 28.70 33.11 10.25
N LEU A 224 29.28 32.45 11.26
CA LEU A 224 28.83 31.13 11.68
C LEU A 224 27.36 31.15 12.15
N ILE A 225 26.97 32.14 12.96
CA ILE A 225 25.59 32.25 13.47
C ILE A 225 24.62 32.58 12.34
N GLU A 226 25.00 33.45 11.42
CA GLU A 226 24.21 33.82 10.24
C GLU A 226 23.94 32.57 9.38
N VAL A 227 25.00 31.92 8.91
CA VAL A 227 24.91 30.71 8.07
C VAL A 227 24.16 29.60 8.81
N LEU A 228 24.43 29.37 10.10
CA LEU A 228 23.73 28.36 10.89
C LEU A 228 22.23 28.64 11.00
N THR A 229 21.83 29.89 11.24
CA THR A 229 20.41 30.26 11.38
C THR A 229 19.66 30.06 10.06
N PHE A 230 20.26 30.46 8.94
CA PHE A 230 19.67 30.30 7.61
C PHE A 230 19.51 28.83 7.18
N PHE A 231 20.38 27.94 7.66
CA PHE A 231 20.26 26.50 7.40
C PHE A 231 19.32 25.79 8.38
N MET A 232 19.42 26.08 9.68
CA MET A 232 18.69 25.35 10.71
C MET A 232 17.19 25.68 10.72
N LEU A 233 16.79 26.91 10.37
CA LEU A 233 15.37 27.28 10.33
C LEU A 233 14.57 26.48 9.29
N PRO A 234 14.94 26.47 7.99
CA PRO A 234 14.28 25.63 6.99
C PRO A 234 14.37 24.13 7.31
N LEU A 235 15.53 23.66 7.81
CA LEU A 235 15.70 22.26 8.18
C LEU A 235 14.74 21.83 9.29
N SER A 236 14.59 22.64 10.33
CA SER A 236 13.68 22.35 11.43
C SER A 236 12.23 22.27 10.95
N LEU A 237 11.81 23.19 10.08
CA LEU A 237 10.47 23.16 9.48
C LEU A 237 10.27 21.91 8.61
N ALA A 238 11.27 21.53 7.81
CA ALA A 238 11.22 20.32 6.99
C ALA A 238 11.10 19.04 7.83
N ILE A 239 11.82 18.95 8.96
CA ILE A 239 11.72 17.82 9.89
C ILE A 239 10.30 17.74 10.47
N ILE A 240 9.73 18.84 10.94
CA ILE A 240 8.36 18.87 11.47
C ILE A 240 7.36 18.43 10.39
N HIS A 241 7.47 18.96 9.18
CA HIS A 241 6.60 18.61 8.07
C HIS A 241 6.72 17.11 7.70
N SER A 242 7.95 16.58 7.68
CA SER A 242 8.23 15.17 7.41
C SER A 242 7.61 14.25 8.45
N ILE A 243 7.72 14.57 9.74
CA ILE A 243 7.10 13.79 10.82
C ILE A 243 5.58 13.70 10.63
N VAL A 244 4.92 14.83 10.35
CA VAL A 244 3.47 14.85 10.10
C VAL A 244 3.11 14.02 8.86
N GLY A 245 3.87 14.18 7.77
CA GLY A 245 3.63 13.44 6.53
C GLY A 245 3.79 11.92 6.70
N VAL A 246 4.86 11.47 7.36
CA VAL A 246 5.12 10.05 7.62
C VAL A 246 4.01 9.43 8.46
N ASN A 247 3.53 10.13 9.50
CA ASN A 247 2.43 9.63 10.33
C ASN A 247 1.13 9.42 9.53
N ILE A 248 0.80 10.34 8.62
CA ILE A 248 -0.39 10.23 7.77
C ILE A 248 -0.24 9.04 6.79
N ILE A 249 0.93 8.91 6.17
CA ILE A 249 1.22 7.81 5.23
C ILE A 249 1.18 6.46 5.96
N GLU A 250 1.72 6.37 7.17
CA GLU A 250 1.69 5.13 7.98
C GLU A 250 0.25 4.69 8.28
N GLN A 251 -0.62 5.63 8.67
CA GLN A 251 -2.05 5.34 8.91
C GLN A 251 -2.75 4.83 7.65
N TYR A 252 -2.46 5.44 6.50
CA TYR A 252 -3.02 5.01 5.22
C TYR A 252 -2.52 3.60 4.85
N LEU A 253 -1.22 3.34 4.97
CA LEU A 253 -0.61 2.05 4.62
C LEU A 253 -1.11 0.91 5.50
N LYS A 254 -1.38 1.16 6.80
CA LYS A 254 -2.00 0.17 7.69
C LYS A 254 -3.34 -0.37 7.18
N THR A 255 -4.04 0.37 6.31
CA THR A 255 -5.30 -0.06 5.68
C THR A 255 -5.06 -1.06 4.53
N PHE A 256 -3.84 -1.15 4.02
CA PHE A 256 -3.45 -2.08 2.95
C PHE A 256 -2.57 -3.23 3.45
N GLY A 257 -2.26 -3.26 4.74
CA GLY A 257 -1.38 -4.25 5.37
C GLY A 257 -0.36 -3.62 6.32
N ASN A 258 0.40 -4.45 7.03
CA ASN A 258 1.47 -3.98 7.92
C ASN A 258 2.76 -3.76 7.13
N TYR A 259 2.93 -2.56 6.57
CA TYR A 259 4.18 -2.15 5.92
C TYR A 259 5.11 -1.46 6.93
N ASP A 260 6.29 -2.01 7.15
CA ASP A 260 7.33 -1.35 7.95
C ASP A 260 8.07 -0.32 7.09
N ILE A 261 7.67 0.95 7.23
CA ILE A 261 8.30 2.08 6.54
C ILE A 261 9.48 2.68 7.30
N LEU A 262 9.71 2.25 8.55
CA LEU A 262 10.64 2.91 9.47
C LEU A 262 12.08 2.71 9.02
N PHE A 263 12.43 1.51 8.58
CA PHE A 263 13.76 1.21 8.05
C PHE A 263 14.09 2.05 6.79
N SER A 264 13.16 2.11 5.84
CA SER A 264 13.31 2.92 4.62
C SER A 264 13.43 4.42 4.95
N ALA A 265 12.61 4.92 5.87
CA ALA A 265 12.66 6.32 6.31
C ALA A 265 14.00 6.66 6.99
N LEU A 266 14.56 5.75 7.79
CA LEU A 266 15.87 5.93 8.43
C LEU A 266 16.99 6.04 7.41
N ILE A 267 17.01 5.17 6.39
CA ILE A 267 18.01 5.24 5.30
C ILE A 267 17.89 6.56 4.54
N THR A 268 16.68 6.97 4.16
CA THR A 268 16.45 8.24 3.46
C THR A 268 16.90 9.44 4.30
N THR A 269 16.60 9.43 5.60
CA THR A 269 17.03 10.47 6.54
C THR A 269 18.55 10.55 6.65
N LEU A 270 19.22 9.40 6.73
CA LEU A 270 20.69 9.34 6.78
C LEU A 270 21.33 9.95 5.53
N ILE A 271 20.85 9.58 4.34
CA ILE A 271 21.33 10.14 3.07
C ILE A 271 21.13 11.66 3.04
N PHE A 272 19.95 12.13 3.46
CA PHE A 272 19.65 13.56 3.51
C PHE A 272 20.59 14.32 4.46
N VAL A 273 20.83 13.79 5.67
CA VAL A 273 21.75 14.40 6.65
C VAL A 273 23.18 14.50 6.08
N VAL A 274 23.67 13.46 5.41
CA VAL A 274 25.01 13.47 4.79
C VAL A 274 25.11 14.55 3.72
N ILE A 275 24.15 14.61 2.80
CA ILE A 275 24.15 15.59 1.70
C ILE A 275 24.01 17.02 2.25
N TYR A 276 23.04 17.23 3.14
CA TYR A 276 22.74 18.56 3.68
C TYR A 276 23.86 19.07 4.59
N GLY A 277 24.42 18.20 5.45
CA GLY A 277 25.57 18.52 6.29
C GLY A 277 26.83 18.81 5.49
N GLY A 278 27.09 18.03 4.43
CA GLY A 278 28.18 18.30 3.49
C GLY A 278 28.04 19.66 2.80
N TYR A 279 26.82 20.03 2.39
CA TYR A 279 26.53 21.32 1.79
C TYR A 279 26.73 22.48 2.77
N PHE A 280 26.23 22.37 4.01
CA PHE A 280 26.47 23.35 5.08
C PHE A 280 27.97 23.61 5.31
N TYR A 281 28.75 22.53 5.40
CA TYR A 281 30.19 22.63 5.60
C TYR A 281 30.90 23.34 4.44
N ALA A 282 30.52 23.02 3.20
CA ALA A 282 31.04 23.69 2.00
C ALA A 282 30.72 25.19 2.00
N THR A 283 29.47 25.56 2.32
CA THR A 283 29.06 26.97 2.41
C THR A 283 29.83 27.74 3.48
N TYR A 284 30.02 27.15 4.66
CA TYR A 284 30.80 27.78 5.73
C TYR A 284 32.26 28.05 5.32
N ILE A 285 32.91 27.08 4.69
CA ILE A 285 34.28 27.26 4.17
C ILE A 285 34.34 28.34 3.10
N ALA A 286 33.36 28.37 2.18
CA ALA A 286 33.30 29.36 1.12
C ALA A 286 33.24 30.78 1.68
N TYR A 287 32.33 31.04 2.64
CA TYR A 287 32.23 32.34 3.31
C TYR A 287 33.54 32.75 4.01
N LYS A 288 34.14 31.81 4.75
CA LYS A 288 35.40 32.08 5.46
C LYS A 288 36.53 32.44 4.50
N THR A 289 36.66 31.70 3.39
CA THR A 289 37.72 31.89 2.40
C THR A 289 37.58 33.23 1.67
N VAL A 290 36.35 33.64 1.35
CA VAL A 290 36.08 34.91 0.67
C VAL A 290 36.40 36.12 1.55
N ILE A 291 36.22 36.01 2.86
CA ILE A 291 36.46 37.13 3.81
C ILE A 291 37.91 37.15 4.34
N ASP A 292 38.59 36.00 4.35
CA ASP A 292 39.99 35.91 4.75
C ASP A 292 40.97 36.43 3.67
N ASN A 293 40.57 36.38 2.38
CA ASN A 293 41.23 37.04 1.25
C ASN A 293 40.92 38.55 1.19
#